data_AF-A0A132TDQ1-F1
#
_entry.id   AF-A0A132TDQ1-F1
#
_cell.length_a   1.000
_cell.length_b   1.000
_cell.length_c   1.000
_cell.angle_alpha   90.00
_cell.angle_beta   90.00
_cell.angle_gamma   90.00
#
_symmetry.space_group_name_H-M   'P 1'
#
loop_
_entity.id
_entity.type
_entity.pdbx_description
1 polymer ?
#
loop_
_entity_poly.entity_id
_entity_poly.type
_entity_poly.pdbx_seq_one_letter_code
_entity_poly.pdbx_strand_id
1 'polypeptide(L)'
;MLKRFMQVVIGVSLLVVVSACTKAGEPTNGFSASPHTAAMAVTSSSPSPTPIANPKVRAAGKSEFGKLEIRSSVQENVEPLGAPSCYGTAEDYKISGTYKVQFTDTANTVTELALPSLTGFIQPRNETIPLKKLEFPGHDVFVITPNYTDCHGISFYLVDVSKNGAFLLQFLTPEGTFDQYDFLPKTELKVKKGLLEVQHGGAPGNEAVIEQHFKPDFAKHVMEKVS
;
A
#
# COMPACT_ATOMS: atom_id res chain seq x y z
N MET A 1 51.46 8.98 30.55
CA MET A 1 50.70 10.25 30.48
C MET A 1 49.29 9.87 30.05
N LEU A 2 48.32 9.56 30.91
CA LEU A 2 47.74 10.26 32.07
C LEU A 2 46.71 11.36 31.70
N LYS A 3 45.44 10.93 31.53
CA LYS A 3 44.17 11.66 31.78
C LYS A 3 43.91 12.90 30.88
N ARG A 4 42.68 13.25 30.50
CA ARG A 4 41.49 13.42 31.37
C ARG A 4 40.17 13.01 30.70
N PHE A 5 39.32 12.37 31.50
CA PHE A 5 37.87 12.36 31.32
C PHE A 5 37.29 13.75 31.62
N MET A 6 36.18 14.11 30.98
CA MET A 6 35.27 15.13 31.51
C MET A 6 33.82 14.73 31.21
N GLN A 7 33.22 13.97 32.11
CA GLN A 7 31.77 13.81 32.18
C GLN A 7 31.19 15.08 32.82
N VAL A 8 30.19 15.68 32.18
CA VAL A 8 29.37 16.73 32.79
C VAL A 8 28.04 16.10 33.19
N VAL A 9 27.81 16.00 34.50
CA VAL A 9 26.55 15.55 35.09
C VAL A 9 25.74 16.78 35.48
N ILE A 10 24.59 16.96 34.84
CA ILE A 10 23.51 17.88 35.23
C ILE A 10 22.24 17.03 35.12
N GLY A 11 21.33 16.97 36.08
CA GLY A 11 21.18 17.80 37.28
C GLY A 11 19.68 17.93 37.52
N VAL A 12 19.14 17.07 38.38
CA VAL A 12 17.69 16.84 38.54
C VAL A 12 16.93 18.12 38.92
N SER A 13 15.73 18.28 38.36
CA SER A 13 14.66 19.06 38.98
C SER A 13 13.31 18.41 38.70
N LEU A 14 12.76 17.77 39.74
CA LEU A 14 11.43 17.18 39.78
C LEU A 14 10.48 18.22 40.39
N LEU A 15 9.37 18.55 39.72
CA LEU A 15 8.34 19.42 40.30
C LEU A 15 6.98 18.73 40.26
N VAL A 16 6.55 18.24 41.42
CA VAL A 16 5.23 17.63 41.63
C VAL A 16 4.33 18.69 42.24
N VAL A 17 3.24 19.05 41.54
CA VAL A 17 2.18 19.90 42.10
C VAL A 17 0.93 19.04 42.30
N VAL A 18 0.72 18.59 43.53
CA VAL A 18 -0.58 18.05 43.96
C VAL A 18 -1.42 19.22 44.44
N SER A 19 -2.60 19.41 43.86
CA SER A 19 -3.62 20.31 44.42
C SER A 19 -4.96 19.59 44.45
N ALA A 20 -5.39 19.24 45.66
CA ALA A 20 -6.67 18.62 45.92
C ALA A 20 -7.58 19.63 46.64
N CYS A 21 -8.78 19.85 46.11
CA CYS A 21 -9.85 20.53 46.83
C CYS A 21 -11.14 19.70 46.74
N THR A 22 -11.42 18.99 47.82
CA THR A 22 -12.71 18.34 48.08
C THR A 22 -13.67 19.34 48.73
N LYS A 23 -14.91 19.42 48.23
CA LYS A 23 -16.09 19.43 49.13
C LYS A 23 -17.38 19.02 48.42
N ALA A 24 -18.27 18.42 49.20
CA ALA A 24 -19.49 17.76 48.77
C ALA A 24 -20.73 18.68 48.78
N GLY A 25 -21.79 18.25 48.09
CA GLY A 25 -23.10 18.91 48.08
C GLY A 25 -24.16 18.11 47.28
N GLU A 26 -24.73 17.08 47.90
CA GLU A 26 -26.07 16.54 47.59
C GLU A 26 -27.10 17.19 48.55
N PRO A 27 -28.45 17.08 48.37
CA PRO A 27 -29.24 16.14 47.54
C PRO A 27 -30.11 16.87 46.45
N THR A 28 -31.17 16.36 45.78
CA THR A 28 -32.09 15.22 46.03
C THR A 28 -32.78 14.68 44.76
N ASN A 29 -33.23 13.42 44.85
CA ASN A 29 -34.33 12.71 44.16
C ASN A 29 -35.25 13.44 43.16
N GLY A 30 -35.45 12.79 41.99
CA GLY A 30 -36.61 12.97 41.12
C GLY A 30 -36.83 11.75 40.20
N PHE A 31 -37.89 10.98 40.44
CA PHE A 31 -38.30 9.82 39.62
C PHE A 31 -38.85 10.27 38.25
N SER A 32 -38.49 9.59 37.16
CA SER A 32 -39.43 9.22 36.09
C SER A 32 -38.89 8.05 35.24
N ALA A 33 -39.78 7.30 34.59
CA ALA A 33 -39.53 5.94 34.10
C ALA A 33 -39.01 5.84 32.64
N SER A 34 -38.45 4.67 32.33
CA SER A 34 -38.03 4.23 30.98
C SER A 34 -39.14 4.33 29.92
N PRO A 35 -38.77 4.29 28.64
CA PRO A 35 -38.95 3.01 27.95
C PRO A 35 -37.66 2.44 27.35
N HIS A 36 -37.48 1.12 27.49
CA HIS A 36 -36.40 0.40 26.84
C HIS A 36 -36.71 0.20 25.35
N THR A 37 -36.17 1.07 24.49
CA THR A 37 -36.08 0.76 23.06
C THR A 37 -34.97 -0.26 22.87
N ALA A 38 -35.34 -1.54 22.73
CA ALA A 38 -34.39 -2.59 22.40
C ALA A 38 -33.80 -2.33 21.00
N ALA A 39 -32.54 -1.91 20.95
CA ALA A 39 -31.80 -1.85 19.70
C ALA A 39 -31.62 -3.28 19.17
N MET A 40 -32.40 -3.65 18.16
CA MET A 40 -32.20 -4.93 17.48
C MET A 40 -30.87 -4.86 16.75
N ALA A 41 -29.89 -5.62 17.25
CA ALA A 41 -28.64 -5.84 16.55
C ALA A 41 -28.96 -6.57 15.24
N VAL A 42 -28.97 -5.82 14.13
CA VAL A 42 -29.02 -6.41 12.79
C VAL A 42 -27.67 -7.07 12.55
N THR A 43 -27.59 -8.36 12.86
CA THR A 43 -26.44 -9.19 12.53
C THR A 43 -26.38 -9.34 11.02
N SER A 44 -25.77 -8.35 10.35
CA SER A 44 -25.43 -8.41 8.94
C SER A 44 -24.30 -9.42 8.73
N SER A 45 -24.67 -10.70 8.70
CA SER A 45 -23.81 -11.78 8.24
C SER A 45 -23.53 -11.57 6.75
N SER A 46 -22.58 -10.69 6.45
CA SER A 46 -22.10 -10.44 5.10
C SER A 46 -21.54 -11.75 4.54
N PRO A 47 -22.09 -12.29 3.43
CA PRO A 47 -21.66 -13.58 2.93
C PRO A 47 -20.20 -13.52 2.50
N SER A 48 -19.37 -14.44 2.99
CA SER A 48 -17.99 -14.58 2.51
C SER A 48 -17.99 -14.78 0.99
N PRO A 49 -17.17 -14.05 0.23
CA PRO A 49 -17.26 -14.05 -1.22
C PRO A 49 -16.85 -15.41 -1.80
N THR A 50 -17.72 -15.97 -2.66
CA THR A 50 -17.50 -17.26 -3.29
C THR A 50 -16.33 -17.20 -4.29
N PRO A 51 -15.36 -18.12 -4.23
CA PRO A 51 -14.32 -18.25 -5.25
C PRO A 51 -14.90 -18.53 -6.63
N ILE A 52 -14.36 -17.90 -7.67
CA ILE A 52 -14.85 -18.04 -9.05
C ILE A 52 -13.98 -18.99 -9.89
N ALA A 53 -14.64 -19.80 -10.74
CA ALA A 53 -13.96 -20.80 -11.56
C ALA A 53 -13.07 -20.20 -12.68
N ASN A 54 -13.39 -18.99 -13.15
CA ASN A 54 -12.66 -18.29 -14.21
C ASN A 54 -12.26 -16.88 -13.74
N PRO A 55 -11.17 -16.74 -12.96
CA PRO A 55 -10.73 -15.44 -12.46
C PRO A 55 -10.31 -14.49 -13.58
N LYS A 56 -10.85 -13.26 -13.59
CA LYS A 56 -10.48 -12.21 -14.54
C LYS A 56 -9.03 -11.78 -14.31
N VAL A 57 -8.26 -11.70 -15.40
CA VAL A 57 -6.91 -11.12 -15.40
C VAL A 57 -7.02 -9.60 -15.61
N ARG A 58 -6.60 -8.81 -14.61
CA ARG A 58 -6.62 -7.34 -14.65
C ARG A 58 -5.37 -6.73 -15.23
N ALA A 59 -4.21 -7.31 -14.95
CA ALA A 59 -2.95 -6.88 -15.53
C ALA A 59 -2.05 -8.08 -15.80
N ALA A 60 -1.17 -7.99 -16.79
CA ALA A 60 -0.26 -9.07 -17.16
C ALA A 60 1.10 -8.56 -17.65
N GLY A 61 2.15 -9.30 -17.34
CA GLY A 61 3.54 -9.05 -17.75
C GLY A 61 4.22 -10.33 -18.21
N LYS A 62 5.26 -10.19 -19.04
CA LYS A 62 6.12 -11.30 -19.49
C LYS A 62 7.58 -10.95 -19.24
N SER A 63 8.31 -11.92 -18.73
CA SER A 63 9.76 -11.92 -18.49
C SER A 63 10.39 -13.09 -19.24
N GLU A 64 11.71 -13.19 -19.26
CA GLU A 64 12.40 -14.41 -19.72
C GLU A 64 12.14 -15.62 -18.80
N PHE A 65 11.80 -15.38 -17.52
CA PHE A 65 11.57 -16.43 -16.51
C PHE A 65 10.13 -16.95 -16.48
N GLY A 66 9.17 -16.26 -17.12
CA GLY A 66 7.76 -16.64 -17.11
C GLY A 66 6.80 -15.47 -17.30
N LYS A 67 5.52 -15.75 -17.05
CA LYS A 67 4.40 -14.80 -17.16
C LYS A 67 3.84 -14.49 -15.78
N LEU A 68 3.59 -13.21 -15.52
CA LEU A 68 2.96 -12.72 -14.29
C LEU A 68 1.58 -12.14 -14.62
N GLU A 69 0.56 -12.51 -13.85
CA GLU A 69 -0.83 -12.07 -14.02
C GLU A 69 -1.42 -11.61 -12.70
N ILE A 70 -2.10 -10.46 -12.68
CA ILE A 70 -2.92 -10.03 -11.54
C ILE A 70 -4.33 -10.52 -11.78
N ARG A 71 -4.82 -11.40 -10.91
CA ARG A 71 -6.10 -12.10 -11.05
C ARG A 71 -7.03 -11.77 -9.90
N SER A 72 -8.30 -11.49 -10.19
CA SER A 72 -9.31 -11.42 -9.14
C SER A 72 -9.62 -12.81 -8.61
N SER A 73 -9.59 -12.98 -7.29
CA SER A 73 -9.98 -14.21 -6.58
C SER A 73 -11.51 -14.37 -6.44
N VAL A 74 -12.26 -13.30 -6.73
CA VAL A 74 -13.72 -13.20 -6.53
C VAL A 74 -14.39 -12.60 -7.77
N GLN A 75 -15.72 -12.68 -7.87
CA GLN A 75 -16.44 -11.91 -8.88
C GLN A 75 -16.25 -10.41 -8.61
N GLU A 76 -15.73 -9.68 -9.60
CA GLU A 76 -15.49 -8.24 -9.49
C GLU A 76 -16.81 -7.47 -9.62
N ASN A 77 -16.96 -6.40 -8.85
CA ASN A 77 -17.92 -5.33 -9.14
C ASN A 77 -17.28 -4.35 -10.12
N VAL A 78 -17.95 -4.06 -11.23
CA VAL A 78 -17.48 -3.12 -12.26
C VAL A 78 -18.55 -2.09 -12.52
N GLU A 79 -18.25 -0.84 -12.22
CA GLU A 79 -19.14 0.30 -12.39
C GLU A 79 -18.38 1.49 -13.01
N PRO A 80 -19.05 2.43 -13.71
CA PRO A 80 -18.46 3.72 -14.03
C PRO A 80 -18.08 4.46 -12.75
N LEU A 81 -17.01 5.25 -12.78
CA LEU A 81 -16.58 6.09 -11.66
C LEU A 81 -17.66 7.14 -11.31
N GLY A 82 -18.46 7.54 -12.29
CA GLY A 82 -19.71 8.31 -12.11
C GLY A 82 -19.53 9.81 -11.91
N ALA A 83 -18.33 10.26 -11.55
CA ALA A 83 -17.94 11.67 -11.54
C ALA A 83 -16.42 11.81 -11.79
N PRO A 84 -15.95 12.90 -12.42
CA PRO A 84 -14.53 13.17 -12.55
C PRO A 84 -13.87 13.39 -11.17
N SER A 85 -12.66 12.87 -10.98
CA SER A 85 -11.90 12.99 -9.74
C SER A 85 -10.39 12.96 -10.03
N CYS A 86 -9.56 13.00 -8.98
CA CYS A 86 -8.11 12.79 -9.13
C CYS A 86 -7.75 11.41 -9.73
N TYR A 87 -8.63 10.41 -9.59
CA TYR A 87 -8.41 9.03 -10.05
C TYR A 87 -8.87 8.75 -11.49
N GLY A 88 -9.58 9.68 -12.15
CA GLY A 88 -10.13 9.44 -13.48
C GLY A 88 -11.29 10.35 -13.90
N THR A 89 -11.83 10.12 -15.10
CA THR A 89 -13.06 10.76 -15.59
C THR A 89 -14.31 9.99 -15.13
N ALA A 90 -15.51 10.52 -15.39
CA ALA A 90 -16.76 9.87 -14.97
C ALA A 90 -17.01 8.53 -15.69
N GLU A 91 -16.44 8.38 -16.87
CA GLU A 91 -16.58 7.24 -17.79
C GLU A 91 -15.59 6.10 -17.48
N ASP A 92 -14.53 6.37 -16.71
CA ASP A 92 -13.56 5.35 -16.30
C ASP A 92 -14.21 4.27 -15.43
N TYR A 93 -13.63 3.07 -15.43
CA TYR A 93 -14.14 1.95 -14.65
C TYR A 93 -13.56 1.94 -13.24
N LYS A 94 -14.43 1.96 -12.24
CA LYS A 94 -14.13 1.56 -10.87
C LYS A 94 -14.40 0.06 -10.74
N ILE A 95 -13.37 -0.69 -10.38
CA ILE A 95 -13.36 -2.16 -10.40
C ILE A 95 -12.97 -2.65 -9.01
N SER A 96 -13.92 -3.19 -8.24
CA SER A 96 -13.66 -3.67 -6.86
C SER A 96 -13.62 -5.19 -6.79
N GLY A 97 -12.69 -5.73 -6.01
CA GLY A 97 -12.47 -7.17 -5.85
C GLY A 97 -11.36 -7.48 -4.85
N THR A 98 -10.93 -8.73 -4.80
CA THR A 98 -9.74 -9.16 -4.03
C THR A 98 -8.79 -9.82 -5.00
N TYR A 99 -7.52 -9.41 -4.99
CA TYR A 99 -6.58 -9.79 -6.03
C TYR A 99 -5.41 -10.62 -5.51
N LYS A 100 -4.86 -11.44 -6.41
CA LYS A 100 -3.62 -12.18 -6.22
C LYS A 100 -2.72 -12.01 -7.44
N VAL A 101 -1.42 -12.11 -7.22
CA VAL A 101 -0.45 -12.34 -8.29
C VAL A 101 -0.44 -13.83 -8.57
N GLN A 102 -0.58 -14.23 -9.82
CA GLN A 102 -0.30 -15.57 -10.31
C GLN A 102 0.94 -15.48 -11.21
N PHE A 103 2.04 -16.10 -10.80
CA PHE A 103 3.20 -16.32 -11.65
C PHE A 103 3.14 -17.71 -12.27
N THR A 104 3.55 -17.83 -13.53
CA THR A 104 3.69 -19.10 -14.25
C THR A 104 5.05 -19.11 -14.92
N ASP A 105 5.94 -19.99 -14.46
CA ASP A 105 7.31 -20.09 -14.93
C ASP A 105 7.41 -20.74 -16.34
N THR A 106 8.63 -20.85 -16.87
CA THR A 106 8.90 -21.51 -18.17
C THR A 106 8.66 -23.03 -18.18
N ALA A 107 8.54 -23.67 -17.00
CA ALA A 107 8.16 -25.08 -16.85
C ALA A 107 6.64 -25.28 -16.67
N ASN A 108 5.86 -24.18 -16.63
CA ASN A 108 4.43 -24.12 -16.29
C ASN A 108 4.10 -24.40 -14.81
N THR A 109 5.08 -24.29 -13.91
CA THR A 109 4.83 -24.25 -12.46
C THR A 109 4.07 -22.96 -12.13
N VAL A 110 3.01 -23.06 -11.33
CA VAL A 110 2.22 -21.90 -10.89
C VAL A 110 2.55 -21.56 -9.44
N THR A 111 2.76 -20.28 -9.15
CA THR A 111 2.93 -19.74 -7.79
C THR A 111 1.96 -18.58 -7.60
N GLU A 112 1.36 -18.47 -6.42
CA GLU A 112 0.43 -17.38 -6.10
C GLU A 112 0.96 -16.54 -4.93
N LEU A 113 0.86 -15.21 -5.07
CA LEU A 113 1.20 -14.24 -4.02
C LEU A 113 -0.07 -13.44 -3.66
N ALA A 114 -0.31 -13.24 -2.36
CA ALA A 114 -1.39 -12.39 -1.90
C ALA A 114 -1.01 -10.91 -2.04
N LEU A 115 -2.00 -10.07 -2.39
CA LEU A 115 -1.91 -8.61 -2.31
C LEU A 115 -3.06 -8.12 -1.41
N PRO A 116 -2.97 -8.27 -0.07
CA PRO A 116 -4.12 -8.10 0.83
C PRO A 116 -4.69 -6.68 0.82
N SER A 117 -3.84 -5.66 0.57
CA SER A 117 -4.25 -4.26 0.46
C SER A 117 -4.85 -3.88 -0.91
N LEU A 118 -4.67 -4.73 -1.93
CA LEU A 118 -5.20 -4.47 -3.27
C LEU A 118 -6.67 -4.88 -3.35
N THR A 119 -7.54 -3.88 -3.28
CA THR A 119 -9.01 -4.03 -3.20
C THR A 119 -9.75 -3.54 -4.45
N GLY A 120 -9.05 -2.92 -5.40
CA GLY A 120 -9.65 -2.44 -6.63
C GLY A 120 -8.68 -1.80 -7.60
N PHE A 121 -9.22 -1.41 -8.76
CA PHE A 121 -8.55 -0.66 -9.81
C PHE A 121 -9.48 0.48 -10.27
N ILE A 122 -8.90 1.63 -10.63
CA ILE A 122 -9.59 2.68 -11.39
C ILE A 122 -8.83 2.85 -12.72
N GLN A 123 -9.52 2.60 -13.84
CA GLN A 123 -8.87 2.41 -15.15
C GLN A 123 -9.75 2.86 -16.33
N PRO A 124 -9.19 3.40 -17.43
CA PRO A 124 -9.99 3.86 -18.56
C PRO A 124 -10.62 2.76 -19.41
N ARG A 125 -10.29 1.49 -19.14
CA ARG A 125 -10.78 0.33 -19.90
C ARG A 125 -10.97 -0.87 -18.98
N ASN A 126 -12.01 -1.66 -19.24
CA ASN A 126 -12.30 -2.92 -18.54
C ASN A 126 -11.52 -4.14 -19.13
N GLU A 127 -10.31 -3.89 -19.61
CA GLU A 127 -9.44 -4.84 -20.31
C GLU A 127 -8.31 -5.36 -19.39
N THR A 128 -7.45 -6.24 -19.91
CA THR A 128 -6.21 -6.64 -19.22
C THR A 128 -5.11 -5.65 -19.59
N ILE A 129 -4.49 -5.05 -18.57
CA ILE A 129 -3.50 -3.97 -18.73
C ILE A 129 -2.07 -4.54 -18.79
N PRO A 130 -1.18 -4.07 -19.67
CA PRO A 130 0.22 -4.46 -19.64
C PRO A 130 0.91 -3.90 -18.39
N LEU A 131 1.57 -4.77 -17.61
CA LEU A 131 2.38 -4.34 -16.48
C LEU A 131 3.67 -3.68 -16.98
N LYS A 132 4.04 -2.54 -16.37
CA LYS A 132 5.34 -1.91 -16.61
C LYS A 132 6.43 -2.79 -16.02
N LYS A 133 7.45 -3.10 -16.81
CA LYS A 133 8.63 -3.87 -16.41
C LYS A 133 9.80 -2.93 -16.13
N LEU A 134 10.53 -3.18 -15.05
CA LEU A 134 11.74 -2.49 -14.63
C LEU A 134 12.88 -3.51 -14.60
N GLU A 135 13.92 -3.28 -15.38
CA GLU A 135 14.99 -4.26 -15.58
C GLU A 135 16.13 -4.03 -14.58
N PHE A 136 16.44 -5.04 -13.79
CA PHE A 136 17.60 -5.11 -12.91
C PHE A 136 18.48 -6.30 -13.32
N PRO A 137 19.78 -6.33 -12.99
CA PRO A 137 20.67 -7.43 -13.40
C PRO A 137 20.21 -8.80 -12.88
N GLY A 138 19.62 -9.62 -13.76
CA GLY A 138 19.08 -10.95 -13.43
C GLY A 138 17.67 -10.97 -12.82
N HIS A 139 16.97 -9.83 -12.80
CA HIS A 139 15.67 -9.64 -12.15
C HIS A 139 14.76 -8.73 -13.00
N ASP A 140 13.57 -9.23 -13.36
CA ASP A 140 12.52 -8.47 -14.01
C ASP A 140 11.48 -8.04 -12.96
N VAL A 141 11.44 -6.75 -12.61
CA VAL A 141 10.52 -6.23 -11.60
C VAL A 141 9.28 -5.64 -12.27
N PHE A 142 8.10 -6.16 -11.96
CA PHE A 142 6.83 -5.65 -12.49
C PHE A 142 6.18 -4.64 -11.53
N VAL A 143 5.75 -3.51 -12.08
CA VAL A 143 5.01 -2.45 -11.38
C VAL A 143 3.51 -2.69 -11.52
N ILE A 144 2.80 -2.74 -10.40
CA ILE A 144 1.34 -2.81 -10.34
C ILE A 144 0.81 -1.47 -9.84
N THR A 145 0.20 -0.68 -10.71
CA THR A 145 -0.49 0.59 -10.38
C THR A 145 -2.01 0.37 -10.40
N PRO A 146 -2.70 0.31 -9.24
CA PRO A 146 -4.14 0.04 -9.20
C PRO A 146 -4.96 1.13 -9.89
N ASN A 147 -4.58 2.39 -9.63
CA ASN A 147 -5.12 3.57 -10.29
C ASN A 147 -4.09 4.06 -11.30
N TYR A 148 -4.53 4.43 -12.51
CA TYR A 148 -3.62 4.94 -13.55
C TYR A 148 -3.23 6.42 -13.36
N THR A 149 -3.97 7.14 -12.52
CA THR A 149 -3.74 8.55 -12.19
C THR A 149 -4.16 8.83 -10.74
N ASP A 150 -3.56 9.88 -10.19
CA ASP A 150 -3.90 10.52 -8.91
C ASP A 150 -3.50 12.02 -9.03
N CYS A 151 -3.81 12.85 -8.04
CA CYS A 151 -3.37 14.24 -7.95
C CYS A 151 -2.29 14.48 -6.87
N HIS A 152 -2.13 13.56 -5.91
CA HIS A 152 -1.13 13.60 -4.84
C HIS A 152 -0.02 12.56 -5.06
N GLY A 153 -0.39 11.31 -5.39
CA GLY A 153 0.55 10.20 -5.54
C GLY A 153 -0.09 8.96 -6.14
N ILE A 154 0.55 8.36 -7.14
CA ILE A 154 0.13 7.10 -7.74
C ILE A 154 0.75 5.96 -6.93
N SER A 155 -0.08 5.22 -6.19
CA SER A 155 0.36 4.04 -5.44
C SER A 155 0.78 2.91 -6.38
N PHE A 156 1.85 2.20 -6.00
CA PHE A 156 2.34 1.04 -6.72
C PHE A 156 2.90 -0.05 -5.81
N TYR A 157 2.72 -1.29 -6.25
CA TYR A 157 3.39 -2.48 -5.72
C TYR A 157 4.48 -2.92 -6.71
N LEU A 158 5.49 -3.64 -6.22
CA LEU A 158 6.54 -4.22 -7.05
C LEU A 158 6.61 -5.74 -6.82
N VAL A 159 6.67 -6.51 -7.91
CA VAL A 159 6.93 -7.95 -7.85
C VAL A 159 8.22 -8.26 -8.60
N ASP A 160 9.23 -8.76 -7.90
CA ASP A 160 10.43 -9.35 -8.48
C ASP A 160 10.06 -10.66 -9.19
N VAL A 161 10.57 -10.85 -10.40
CA VAL A 161 10.52 -12.10 -11.14
C VAL A 161 11.94 -12.46 -11.58
N SER A 162 12.40 -13.62 -11.16
CA SER A 162 13.72 -14.15 -11.49
C SER A 162 13.66 -15.67 -11.71
N LYS A 163 14.80 -16.29 -12.02
CA LYS A 163 14.95 -17.76 -12.06
C LYS A 163 14.53 -18.49 -10.76
N ASN A 164 14.40 -17.77 -9.65
CA ASN A 164 14.02 -18.33 -8.34
C ASN A 164 12.50 -18.30 -8.10
N GLY A 165 11.71 -17.72 -9.01
CA GLY A 165 10.26 -17.52 -8.86
C GLY A 165 9.87 -16.04 -8.86
N ALA A 166 8.71 -15.75 -8.27
CA ALA A 166 8.19 -14.39 -8.13
C ALA A 166 7.97 -14.02 -6.65
N PHE A 167 8.30 -12.79 -6.27
CA PHE A 167 8.26 -12.33 -4.88
C PHE A 167 7.77 -10.88 -4.79
N LEU A 168 6.84 -10.61 -3.86
CA LEU A 168 6.43 -9.24 -3.53
C LEU A 168 7.61 -8.52 -2.87
N LEU A 169 7.95 -7.33 -3.37
CA LEU A 169 9.02 -6.50 -2.83
C LEU A 169 8.45 -5.47 -1.85
N GLN A 170 8.94 -5.47 -0.62
CA GLN A 170 8.54 -4.50 0.40
C GLN A 170 9.49 -3.29 0.44
N PHE A 171 8.94 -2.09 0.60
CA PHE A 171 9.71 -0.86 0.78
C PHE A 171 10.15 -0.73 2.24
N LEU A 172 11.46 -0.58 2.46
CA LEU A 172 12.03 -0.24 3.76
C LEU A 172 12.40 1.24 3.78
N THR A 173 11.81 1.97 4.70
CA THR A 173 12.08 3.40 4.93
C THR A 173 12.30 3.66 6.43
N PRO A 174 12.81 4.85 6.82
CA PRO A 174 12.91 5.23 8.22
C PRO A 174 11.57 5.20 8.98
N GLU A 175 10.45 5.34 8.26
CA GLU A 175 9.09 5.35 8.80
C GLU A 175 8.50 3.94 8.98
N GLY A 176 9.04 2.91 8.31
CA GLY A 176 8.58 1.52 8.46
C GLY A 176 8.80 0.62 7.23
N THR A 177 8.04 -0.47 7.21
CA THR A 177 8.00 -1.46 6.12
C THR A 177 6.62 -1.44 5.47
N PHE A 178 6.57 -1.32 4.14
CA PHE A 178 5.32 -1.16 3.40
C PHE A 178 5.30 -2.04 2.14
N ASP A 179 4.16 -2.66 1.82
CA ASP A 179 4.01 -3.46 0.60
C ASP A 179 3.86 -2.60 -0.68
N GLN A 180 3.61 -1.31 -0.52
CA GLN A 180 3.43 -0.34 -1.60
C GLN A 180 4.19 0.97 -1.30
N TYR A 181 4.40 1.77 -2.34
CA TYR A 181 4.89 3.15 -2.24
C TYR A 181 4.14 4.05 -3.21
N ASP A 182 4.33 5.36 -3.14
CA ASP A 182 3.66 6.34 -4.00
C ASP A 182 4.67 7.17 -4.80
N PHE A 183 4.41 7.38 -6.10
CA PHE A 183 5.20 8.27 -6.95
C PHE A 183 4.35 9.44 -7.48
N LEU A 184 5.02 10.57 -7.76
CA LEU A 184 4.38 11.81 -8.18
C LEU A 184 3.67 11.63 -9.54
N PRO A 185 2.40 12.06 -9.71
CA PRO A 185 1.71 11.97 -10.98
C PRO A 185 2.48 12.64 -12.12
N LYS A 186 2.36 12.09 -13.34
CA LYS A 186 3.08 12.51 -14.56
C LYS A 186 4.60 12.31 -14.52
N THR A 187 5.16 11.70 -13.48
CA THR A 187 6.55 11.21 -13.46
C THR A 187 6.60 9.73 -13.83
N GLU A 188 7.81 9.16 -13.90
CA GLU A 188 8.00 7.74 -14.22
C GLU A 188 8.96 7.10 -13.23
N LEU A 189 8.60 5.92 -12.72
CA LEU A 189 9.54 5.00 -12.07
C LEU A 189 10.65 4.58 -13.06
N LYS A 190 11.91 4.68 -12.65
CA LYS A 190 13.08 4.36 -13.50
C LYS A 190 14.07 3.48 -12.75
N VAL A 191 14.89 2.73 -13.48
CA VAL A 191 16.07 2.05 -12.92
C VAL A 191 17.32 2.70 -13.48
N LYS A 192 18.26 3.08 -12.61
CA LYS A 192 19.51 3.73 -12.99
C LYS A 192 20.60 3.34 -12.01
N LYS A 193 21.74 2.89 -12.53
CA LYS A 193 22.86 2.36 -11.73
C LYS A 193 22.44 1.25 -10.74
N GLY A 194 21.39 0.49 -11.06
CA GLY A 194 20.84 -0.57 -10.20
C GLY A 194 19.97 -0.09 -9.04
N LEU A 195 19.60 1.20 -8.99
CA LEU A 195 18.65 1.78 -8.04
C LEU A 195 17.33 2.08 -8.74
N LEU A 196 16.23 1.90 -8.02
CA LEU A 196 14.92 2.44 -8.39
C LEU A 196 14.89 3.94 -8.07
N GLU A 197 14.71 4.79 -9.08
CA GLU A 197 14.45 6.21 -8.92
C GLU A 197 12.93 6.44 -8.83
N VAL A 198 12.50 7.11 -7.75
CA VAL A 198 11.11 7.49 -7.48
C VAL A 198 11.06 9.00 -7.25
N GLN A 199 10.22 9.72 -7.97
CA GLN A 199 9.94 11.12 -7.67
C GLN A 199 8.70 11.20 -6.78
N HIS A 200 8.76 12.00 -5.73
CA HIS A 200 7.67 12.19 -4.76
C HIS A 200 7.45 13.69 -4.52
N GLY A 201 6.24 14.08 -4.15
CA GLY A 201 5.93 15.47 -3.79
C GLY A 201 6.56 15.86 -2.45
N GLY A 202 6.86 17.14 -2.25
CA GLY A 202 7.18 17.64 -0.93
C GLY A 202 5.95 17.66 -0.01
N ALA A 203 6.17 17.82 1.29
CA ALA A 203 5.09 17.94 2.27
C ALA A 203 4.24 19.21 2.01
N PRO A 204 2.96 19.26 2.45
CA PRO A 204 2.10 20.44 2.28
C PRO A 204 2.79 21.76 2.68
N GLY A 205 2.83 22.71 1.76
CA GLY A 205 3.59 23.97 1.91
C GLY A 205 5.01 23.95 1.31
N ASN A 206 5.44 22.83 0.72
CA ASN A 206 6.68 22.71 -0.04
C ASN A 206 6.45 21.92 -1.34
N GLU A 207 6.30 22.64 -2.46
CA GLU A 207 6.07 22.07 -3.80
C GLU A 207 7.34 21.43 -4.44
N ALA A 208 8.45 21.30 -3.70
CA ALA A 208 9.67 20.71 -4.23
C ALA A 208 9.49 19.22 -4.56
N VAL A 209 9.79 18.84 -5.80
CA VAL A 209 9.91 17.42 -6.19
C VAL A 209 11.15 16.84 -5.53
N ILE A 210 10.97 15.79 -4.74
CA ILE A 210 12.05 15.05 -4.10
C ILE A 210 12.31 13.78 -4.92
N GLU A 211 13.51 13.64 -5.45
CA GLU A 211 13.98 12.38 -6.03
C GLU A 211 14.50 11.49 -4.90
N GLN A 212 13.95 10.28 -4.81
CA GLN A 212 14.33 9.25 -3.86
C GLN A 212 14.90 8.04 -4.59
N HIS A 213 15.85 7.36 -3.95
CA HIS A 213 16.49 6.17 -4.50
C HIS A 213 16.28 4.99 -3.58
N PHE A 214 15.81 3.88 -4.15
CA PHE A 214 15.71 2.60 -3.45
C PHE A 214 16.70 1.60 -4.03
N LYS A 215 17.45 0.95 -3.15
CA LYS A 215 18.37 -0.13 -3.48
C LYS A 215 17.65 -1.47 -3.28
N PRO A 216 17.60 -2.36 -4.28
CA PRO A 216 17.05 -3.69 -4.09
C PRO A 216 17.98 -4.56 -3.23
N ASP A 217 17.39 -5.33 -2.33
CA ASP A 217 17.95 -6.56 -1.78
C ASP A 217 17.00 -7.70 -2.13
N PHE A 218 17.20 -8.28 -3.31
CA PHE A 218 16.38 -9.37 -3.84
C PHE A 218 16.46 -10.66 -3.02
N ALA A 219 17.50 -10.85 -2.19
CA ALA A 219 17.61 -12.00 -1.31
C ALA A 219 16.71 -11.87 -0.06
N LYS A 220 16.37 -10.63 0.32
CA LYS A 220 15.38 -10.33 1.37
C LYS A 220 14.00 -9.91 0.82
N HIS A 221 13.88 -9.77 -0.50
CA HIS A 221 12.70 -9.25 -1.19
C HIS A 221 12.30 -7.83 -0.74
N VAL A 222 13.28 -6.92 -0.65
CA VAL A 222 13.04 -5.53 -0.24
C VAL A 222 13.66 -4.49 -1.15
N MET A 223 13.09 -3.29 -1.11
CA MET A 223 13.58 -2.04 -1.70
C MET A 223 13.93 -1.08 -0.56
N GLU A 224 15.20 -0.95 -0.24
CA GLU A 224 15.70 -0.12 0.87
C GLU A 224 15.97 1.32 0.41
N LYS A 225 15.32 2.31 1.04
CA LYS A 225 15.55 3.72 0.75
C LYS A 225 16.97 4.12 1.17
N VAL A 226 17.76 4.64 0.21
CA VAL A 226 19.17 5.05 0.43
C VAL A 226 19.39 6.56 0.32
N SER A 227 18.44 7.29 -0.25
CA SER A 227 18.33 8.77 -0.25
C SER A 227 16.89 9.17 -0.52
#